data_AF-A0A958B5T7-F1
#
_entry.id   AF-A0A958B5T7-F1
#
_cell.length_a   1.000
_cell.length_b   1.000
_cell.length_c   1.000
_cell.angle_alpha   90.00
_cell.angle_beta   90.00
_cell.angle_gamma   90.00
#
_symmetry.space_group_name_H-M   'P 1'
#
loop_
_entity.id
_entity.type
_entity.pdbx_description
1 polymer ?
#
loop_
_entity_poly.entity_id
_entity_poly.type
_entity_poly.pdbx_seq_one_letter_code
_entity_poly.pdbx_strand_id
1 'polypeptide(L)'
;MTVELLAGELQTRESKKAVTACNDYLRLGPGRSLAKLCRTYAEPGPIRPPTRHLATLKRWSADYNWQQRAALYDAEIEQQKSDYTQSIMKSGLALPHERVTELKALAWFLRQEIFIINDNGEIEGLNRDKVWLPDVKQIGGGEFAERVDLVRFNSSLFERFQAILDDLAKETGGRRQRRENLNFDFSKLTDDQLDRIAAGEDPLDVILATSGGGA
;
A
#
# COMPACT_ATOMS: atom_id res chain seq x y z
N MET A 1 2.10 -20.71 36.15
CA MET A 1 1.72 -19.74 35.09
C MET A 1 0.41 -19.08 35.46
N THR A 2 0.43 -17.75 35.60
CA THR A 2 -0.76 -16.90 35.67
C THR A 2 -1.29 -16.71 34.25
N VAL A 3 -2.61 -16.76 34.07
CA VAL A 3 -3.24 -16.52 32.76
C VAL A 3 -3.86 -15.13 32.83
N GLU A 4 -3.32 -14.21 32.03
CA GLU A 4 -3.84 -12.85 31.91
C GLU A 4 -4.98 -12.81 30.89
N LEU A 5 -6.00 -12.01 31.17
CA LEU A 5 -7.15 -11.84 30.30
C LEU A 5 -6.82 -10.84 29.19
N LEU A 6 -7.17 -11.15 27.94
CA LEU A 6 -6.84 -10.28 26.80
C LEU A 6 -7.72 -9.04 26.69
N ALA A 7 -8.94 -9.06 27.23
CA ALA A 7 -9.85 -7.92 27.20
C ALA A 7 -10.88 -7.97 28.33
N GLY A 8 -11.19 -6.79 28.89
CA GLY A 8 -12.11 -6.61 30.00
C GLY A 8 -11.53 -7.00 31.36
N GLU A 9 -12.41 -7.15 32.36
CA GLU A 9 -12.01 -7.43 33.74
C GLU A 9 -12.28 -8.89 34.13
N LEU A 10 -11.38 -9.47 34.95
CA LEU A 10 -11.55 -10.80 35.51
C LEU A 10 -12.77 -10.86 36.44
N GLN A 11 -13.68 -11.81 36.20
CA GLN A 11 -14.90 -11.93 37.01
C GLN A 11 -14.67 -12.75 38.28
N THR A 12 -15.44 -12.47 39.33
CA THR A 12 -15.37 -13.25 40.57
C THR A 12 -15.73 -14.71 40.30
N ARG A 13 -14.92 -15.65 40.81
CA ARG A 13 -15.03 -17.11 40.58
C ARG A 13 -14.69 -17.59 39.17
N GLU A 14 -14.17 -16.74 38.29
CA GLU A 14 -13.69 -17.16 36.99
C GLU A 14 -12.44 -18.05 37.12
N SER A 15 -12.60 -19.34 36.83
CA SER A 15 -11.49 -20.28 36.91
C SER A 15 -10.43 -20.00 35.83
N LYS A 16 -9.16 -20.36 36.08
CA LYS A 16 -8.08 -20.24 35.08
C LYS A 16 -8.42 -20.89 33.74
N LYS A 17 -9.15 -22.02 33.76
CA LYS A 17 -9.62 -22.71 32.54
C LYS A 17 -10.62 -21.87 31.74
N ALA A 18 -11.52 -21.16 32.43
CA ALA A 18 -12.48 -20.27 31.79
C ALA A 18 -11.77 -19.06 31.17
N VAL A 19 -10.79 -18.47 31.87
CA VAL A 19 -9.94 -17.39 31.32
C VAL A 19 -9.21 -17.84 30.07
N THR A 20 -8.54 -19.00 30.11
CA THR A 20 -7.86 -19.56 28.93
C THR A 20 -8.83 -19.76 27.77
N ALA A 21 -10.02 -20.33 28.02
CA ALA A 21 -11.03 -20.53 26.97
C ALA A 21 -11.61 -19.22 26.43
N CYS A 22 -11.76 -18.19 27.28
CA CYS A 22 -12.14 -16.85 26.85
C CYS A 22 -11.08 -16.26 25.91
N ASN A 23 -9.80 -16.33 26.27
CA ASN A 23 -8.72 -15.84 25.42
C ASN A 23 -8.66 -16.56 24.07
N ASP A 24 -8.85 -17.89 24.07
CA ASP A 24 -8.91 -18.67 22.82
C ASP A 24 -10.13 -18.26 21.98
N TYR A 25 -11.28 -18.01 22.62
CA TYR A 25 -12.48 -17.49 21.95
C TYR A 25 -12.24 -16.12 21.28
N LEU A 26 -11.56 -15.20 21.98
CA LEU A 26 -11.21 -13.87 21.46
C LEU A 26 -10.27 -13.97 20.24
N ARG A 27 -9.29 -14.87 20.30
CA ARG A 27 -8.32 -15.11 19.22
C ARG A 27 -8.91 -15.72 17.95
N LEU A 28 -10.14 -16.25 17.98
CA LEU A 28 -10.81 -16.73 16.78
C LEU A 28 -11.17 -15.60 15.78
N GLY A 29 -11.18 -14.34 16.23
CA GLY A 29 -11.43 -13.19 15.38
C GLY A 29 -12.90 -13.06 14.89
N PRO A 30 -13.16 -12.18 13.91
CA PRO A 30 -14.50 -11.99 13.35
C PRO A 30 -15.14 -13.32 12.88
N GLY A 31 -16.44 -13.48 13.15
CA GLY A 31 -17.13 -14.76 12.90
C GLY A 31 -16.85 -15.87 13.92
N ARG A 32 -16.27 -15.52 15.09
CA ARG A 32 -16.11 -16.44 16.22
C ARG A 32 -17.44 -17.01 16.69
N SER A 33 -17.42 -18.29 17.05
CA SER A 33 -18.56 -18.95 17.71
C SER A 33 -18.07 -20.01 18.68
N LEU A 34 -18.86 -20.29 19.72
CA LEU A 34 -18.53 -21.34 20.70
C LEU A 34 -18.50 -22.72 20.04
N ALA A 35 -19.31 -22.93 18.99
CA ALA A 35 -19.28 -24.16 18.20
C ALA A 35 -17.95 -24.33 17.45
N LYS A 36 -17.43 -23.25 16.85
CA LYS A 36 -16.11 -23.23 16.21
C LYS A 36 -15.00 -23.52 17.22
N LEU A 37 -15.00 -22.85 18.37
CA LEU A 37 -14.04 -23.11 19.45
C LEU A 37 -14.08 -24.57 19.93
N CYS A 38 -15.28 -25.10 20.16
CA CYS A 38 -15.46 -26.49 20.60
C CYS A 38 -14.94 -27.50 19.57
N ARG A 39 -15.12 -27.22 18.27
CA ARG A 39 -14.58 -28.04 17.18
C ARG A 39 -13.04 -28.01 17.21
N THR A 40 -12.44 -26.84 17.35
CA THR A 40 -10.97 -26.69 17.49
C THR A 40 -10.44 -27.48 18.70
N TYR A 41 -11.14 -27.50 19.82
CA TYR A 41 -10.75 -28.30 21.00
C TYR A 41 -10.93 -29.82 20.85
N ALA A 42 -11.72 -30.26 19.86
CA ALA A 42 -11.90 -31.67 19.56
C ALA A 42 -10.75 -32.24 18.71
N GLU A 43 -10.05 -31.39 17.97
CA GLU A 43 -8.90 -31.79 17.15
C GLU A 43 -7.72 -32.24 18.03
N PRO A 44 -6.97 -33.27 17.61
CA PRO A 44 -5.78 -33.71 18.34
C PRO A 44 -4.68 -32.63 18.22
N GLY A 45 -4.28 -32.08 19.36
CA GLY A 45 -3.23 -31.07 19.44
C GLY A 45 -2.31 -31.30 20.63
N PRO A 46 -1.11 -30.68 20.62
CA PRO A 46 -0.12 -30.84 21.69
C PRO A 46 -0.57 -30.23 23.02
N ILE A 47 -1.52 -29.28 22.99
CA ILE A 47 -2.02 -28.57 24.17
C ILE A 47 -3.38 -29.16 24.57
N ARG A 48 -3.48 -29.61 25.83
CA ARG A 48 -4.75 -30.11 26.37
C ARG A 48 -5.76 -28.95 26.52
N PRO A 49 -6.93 -29.00 25.86
CA PRO A 49 -7.89 -27.91 25.92
C PRO A 49 -8.52 -27.78 27.31
N PRO A 50 -8.98 -26.58 27.72
CA PRO A 50 -9.63 -26.36 29.01
C PRO A 50 -10.91 -27.20 29.21
N THR A 51 -11.64 -27.47 28.13
CA THR A 51 -12.83 -28.32 28.06
C THR A 51 -13.07 -28.78 26.62
N ARG A 52 -13.80 -29.88 26.41
CA ARG A 52 -14.29 -30.33 25.08
C ARG A 52 -15.81 -30.29 24.97
N HIS A 53 -16.49 -29.81 26.00
CA HIS A 53 -17.94 -29.81 26.06
C HIS A 53 -18.51 -28.43 25.75
N LEU A 54 -19.33 -28.34 24.70
CA LEU A 54 -19.98 -27.09 24.28
C LEU A 54 -20.87 -26.49 25.37
N ALA A 55 -21.55 -27.33 26.16
CA ALA A 55 -22.39 -26.85 27.27
C ALA A 55 -21.58 -26.05 28.31
N THR A 56 -20.37 -26.50 28.63
CA THR A 56 -19.46 -25.79 29.54
C THR A 56 -19.04 -24.43 28.98
N LEU A 57 -18.72 -24.37 27.68
CA LEU A 57 -18.36 -23.11 27.01
C LEU A 57 -19.53 -22.13 26.97
N LYS A 58 -20.76 -22.61 26.69
CA LYS A 58 -21.97 -21.77 26.73
C LYS A 58 -22.20 -21.16 28.11
N ARG A 59 -22.08 -21.98 29.16
CA ARG A 59 -22.22 -21.51 30.54
C ARG A 59 -21.15 -20.46 30.88
N TRP A 60 -19.87 -20.75 30.64
CA TRP A 60 -18.79 -19.78 30.90
C TRP A 60 -18.95 -18.50 30.09
N SER A 61 -19.35 -18.59 28.82
CA SER A 61 -19.60 -17.43 27.97
C SER A 61 -20.69 -16.52 28.52
N ALA A 62 -21.75 -17.11 29.10
CA ALA A 62 -22.84 -16.35 29.71
C ALA A 62 -22.43 -15.79 31.07
N ASP A 63 -21.91 -16.63 31.97
CA ASP A 63 -21.55 -16.26 33.34
C ASP A 63 -20.47 -15.18 33.41
N TYR A 64 -19.54 -15.15 32.44
CA TYR A 64 -18.40 -14.25 32.42
C TYR A 64 -18.42 -13.23 31.27
N ASN A 65 -19.60 -12.97 30.68
CA ASN A 65 -19.83 -11.91 29.69
C ASN A 65 -18.83 -11.91 28.51
N TRP A 66 -18.54 -13.09 27.94
CA TRP A 66 -17.54 -13.19 26.86
C TRP A 66 -17.90 -12.37 25.62
N GLN A 67 -19.19 -12.14 25.35
CA GLN A 67 -19.62 -11.31 24.23
C GLN A 67 -19.23 -9.85 24.41
N GLN A 68 -19.38 -9.30 25.62
CA GLN A 68 -18.96 -7.94 25.92
C GLN A 68 -17.43 -7.80 25.81
N ARG A 69 -16.68 -8.79 26.32
CA ARG A 69 -15.22 -8.82 26.17
C ARG A 69 -14.78 -8.95 24.71
N ALA A 70 -15.51 -9.72 23.90
CA ALA A 70 -15.26 -9.83 22.47
C ALA A 70 -15.45 -8.50 21.76
N ALA A 71 -16.50 -7.75 22.08
CA ALA A 71 -16.71 -6.42 21.53
C ALA A 71 -15.58 -5.45 21.91
N LEU A 72 -15.12 -5.47 23.17
CA LEU A 72 -13.99 -4.64 23.62
C LEU A 72 -12.69 -5.01 22.91
N TYR A 73 -12.38 -6.31 22.84
CA TYR A 73 -11.19 -6.81 22.15
C TYR A 73 -11.21 -6.41 20.67
N ASP A 74 -12.35 -6.52 20.01
CA ASP A 74 -12.48 -6.20 18.59
C ASP A 74 -12.33 -4.70 18.33
N ALA A 75 -12.88 -3.86 19.21
CA ALA A 75 -12.70 -2.41 19.14
C ALA A 75 -11.23 -2.02 19.33
N GLU A 76 -10.51 -2.63 20.27
CA GLU A 76 -9.10 -2.34 20.51
C GLU A 76 -8.21 -2.77 19.34
N ILE A 77 -8.43 -3.99 18.82
CA ILE A 77 -7.69 -4.47 17.65
C ILE A 77 -7.94 -3.58 16.43
N GLU A 78 -9.19 -3.15 16.22
CA GLU A 78 -9.50 -2.26 15.10
C GLU A 78 -8.88 -0.87 15.28
N GLN A 79 -8.88 -0.33 16.50
CA GLN A 79 -8.19 0.92 16.80
C GLN A 79 -6.69 0.80 16.53
N GLN A 80 -6.04 -0.27 16.99
CA GLN A 80 -4.62 -0.51 16.74
C GLN A 80 -4.29 -0.61 15.25
N LYS A 81 -5.14 -1.27 14.46
CA LYS A 81 -5.00 -1.32 13.00
C LYS A 81 -5.18 0.04 12.36
N SER A 82 -6.16 0.81 12.81
CA SER A 82 -6.41 2.17 12.33
C SER A 82 -5.22 3.08 12.62
N ASP A 83 -4.72 3.05 13.86
CA ASP A 83 -3.56 3.83 14.29
C ASP A 83 -2.30 3.43 13.54
N TYR A 84 -2.08 2.14 13.35
CA TYR A 84 -0.98 1.63 12.53
C TYR A 84 -1.10 2.11 11.07
N THR A 85 -2.27 1.99 10.47
CA THR A 85 -2.54 2.48 9.11
C THR A 85 -2.30 3.99 9.00
N GLN A 86 -2.77 4.75 9.99
CA GLN A 86 -2.51 6.20 10.06
C GLN A 86 -1.03 6.50 10.22
N SER A 87 -0.28 5.72 11.01
CA SER A 87 1.16 5.92 11.18
C SER A 87 1.91 5.70 9.86
N ILE A 88 1.51 4.69 9.08
CA ILE A 88 2.06 4.45 7.73
C ILE A 88 1.74 5.63 6.82
N MET A 89 0.50 6.11 6.82
CA MET A 89 0.10 7.24 5.98
C MET A 89 0.80 8.56 6.36
N LYS A 90 1.17 8.72 7.63
CA LYS A 90 1.84 9.92 8.16
C LYS A 90 3.36 9.84 8.12
N SER A 91 3.96 8.80 7.55
CA SER A 91 5.41 8.61 7.55
C SER A 91 5.95 7.98 6.26
N GLY A 92 7.27 8.06 6.07
CA GLY A 92 7.97 7.46 4.95
C GLY A 92 7.45 7.91 3.58
N LEU A 93 7.46 7.00 2.61
CA LEU A 93 7.06 7.28 1.22
C LEU A 93 5.56 7.63 1.03
N ALA A 94 4.73 7.56 2.08
CA ALA A 94 3.38 8.11 2.02
C ALA A 94 3.40 9.66 1.97
N LEU A 95 4.44 10.27 2.54
CA LEU A 95 4.64 11.71 2.53
C LEU A 95 5.22 12.17 1.18
N PRO A 96 4.63 13.17 0.52
CA PRO A 96 5.12 13.65 -0.78
C PRO A 96 6.58 14.14 -0.75
N HIS A 97 7.00 14.83 0.31
CA HIS A 97 8.37 15.32 0.41
C HIS A 97 9.40 14.19 0.55
N GLU A 98 9.08 13.13 1.28
CA GLU A 98 9.94 11.94 1.39
C GLU A 98 10.09 11.25 0.02
N ARG A 99 8.98 11.10 -0.73
CA ARG A 99 9.05 10.59 -2.12
C ARG A 99 9.95 11.45 -3.00
N VAL A 100 9.79 12.77 -2.93
CA VAL A 100 10.63 13.72 -3.69
C VAL A 100 12.10 13.59 -3.30
N THR A 101 12.42 13.41 -2.01
CA THR A 101 13.79 13.19 -1.53
C THR A 101 14.40 11.92 -2.11
N GLU A 102 13.67 10.79 -2.03
CA GLU A 102 14.14 9.51 -2.57
C GLU A 102 14.27 9.52 -4.10
N LEU A 103 13.30 10.12 -4.80
CA LEU A 103 13.37 10.30 -6.26
C LEU A 103 14.58 11.15 -6.67
N LYS A 104 14.90 12.21 -5.92
CA LYS A 104 16.10 13.03 -6.16
C LYS A 104 17.38 12.22 -5.93
N ALA A 105 17.44 11.40 -4.88
CA ALA A 105 18.59 10.55 -4.60
C ALA A 105 18.81 9.51 -5.72
N LEU A 106 17.73 8.84 -6.16
CA LEU A 106 17.79 7.89 -7.27
C LEU A 106 18.14 8.56 -8.61
N ALA A 107 17.57 9.74 -8.88
CA ALA A 107 17.90 10.52 -10.06
C ALA A 107 19.39 10.90 -10.06
N TRP A 108 19.91 11.33 -8.92
CA TRP A 108 21.33 11.66 -8.77
C TRP A 108 22.20 10.42 -8.99
N PHE A 109 21.85 9.27 -8.42
CA PHE A 109 22.57 8.01 -8.63
C PHE A 109 22.60 7.61 -10.12
N LEU A 110 21.46 7.58 -10.80
CA LEU A 110 21.41 7.26 -12.24
C LEU A 110 22.16 8.30 -13.09
N ARG A 111 22.14 9.56 -12.69
CA ARG A 111 22.90 10.62 -13.36
C ARG A 111 24.40 10.34 -13.27
N GLN A 112 24.93 9.86 -12.15
CA GLN A 112 26.33 9.46 -11.99
C GLN A 112 26.69 8.20 -12.81
N GLU A 113 25.75 7.27 -12.98
CA GLU A 113 25.98 6.10 -13.85
C GLU A 113 25.99 6.48 -15.35
N ILE A 114 25.22 7.49 -15.75
CA ILE A 114 25.14 7.94 -17.16
C ILE A 114 26.27 8.90 -17.52
N PHE A 115 26.61 9.83 -16.62
CA PHE A 115 27.50 10.94 -16.89
C PHE A 115 28.77 10.86 -16.03
N ILE A 116 29.89 11.28 -16.61
CA ILE A 116 31.09 11.60 -15.85
C ILE A 116 30.89 13.00 -15.28
N ILE A 117 30.85 13.11 -13.96
CA ILE A 117 30.62 14.36 -13.24
C ILE A 117 31.88 14.72 -12.46
N ASN A 118 32.36 15.95 -12.64
CA ASN A 118 33.53 16.43 -11.92
C ASN A 118 33.21 16.87 -10.49
N ASP A 119 34.24 17.23 -9.72
CA ASP A 119 34.11 17.65 -8.31
C ASP A 119 33.21 18.89 -8.14
N ASN A 120 33.03 19.70 -9.19
CA ASN A 120 32.16 20.87 -9.18
C ASN A 120 30.70 20.53 -9.54
N GLY A 121 30.38 19.27 -9.85
CA GLY A 121 29.03 18.82 -10.24
C GLY A 121 28.69 19.06 -11.71
N GLU A 122 29.66 19.47 -12.53
CA GLU A 122 29.49 19.68 -13.96
C GLU A 122 29.65 18.36 -14.74
N ILE A 123 28.92 18.23 -15.85
CA ILE A 123 29.00 17.05 -16.71
C ILE A 123 30.18 17.23 -17.66
N GLU A 124 31.20 16.38 -17.53
CA GLU A 124 32.36 16.36 -18.44
C GLU A 124 32.12 15.49 -19.67
N GLY A 125 31.27 14.47 -19.54
CA GLY A 125 30.97 13.57 -20.64
C GLY A 125 30.03 12.43 -20.25
N LEU A 126 29.91 11.46 -21.14
CA LEU A 126 29.16 10.22 -20.89
C LEU A 126 30.09 9.16 -20.30
N ASN A 127 29.57 8.40 -19.36
CA ASN A 127 30.22 7.20 -18.84
C ASN A 127 30.09 6.07 -19.88
N ARG A 128 31.03 6.03 -20.83
CA ARG A 128 30.95 5.16 -22.00
C ARG A 128 30.81 3.68 -21.62
N ASP A 129 31.47 3.23 -20.56
CA ASP A 129 31.45 1.82 -20.14
C ASP A 129 30.08 1.36 -19.62
N LYS A 130 29.25 2.31 -19.15
CA LYS A 130 27.89 2.04 -18.65
C LYS A 130 26.83 2.25 -19.71
N VAL A 131 27.05 3.24 -20.58
CA VAL A 131 26.14 3.62 -21.66
C VAL A 131 26.24 2.66 -22.84
N TRP A 132 27.44 2.15 -23.13
CA TRP A 132 27.73 1.27 -24.26
C TRP A 132 28.24 -0.07 -23.73
N LEU A 133 27.37 -1.06 -23.69
CA LEU A 133 27.68 -2.37 -23.17
C LEU A 133 28.24 -3.26 -24.28
N PRO A 134 29.24 -4.11 -23.99
CA PRO A 134 29.66 -5.14 -24.95
C PRO A 134 28.50 -6.11 -25.17
N ASP A 135 28.25 -6.44 -26.43
CA ASP A 135 27.27 -7.43 -26.85
C ASP A 135 27.93 -8.37 -27.87
N VAL A 136 27.37 -9.56 -28.04
CA VAL A 136 27.95 -10.57 -28.93
C VAL A 136 26.83 -11.16 -29.74
N LYS A 137 26.96 -11.07 -31.07
CA LYS A 137 26.01 -11.69 -31.99
C LYS A 137 26.71 -12.77 -32.79
N GLN A 138 26.11 -13.96 -32.77
CA GLN A 138 26.49 -15.05 -33.65
C GLN A 138 25.76 -14.88 -34.98
N ILE A 139 26.50 -14.84 -36.09
CA ILE A 139 25.95 -14.78 -37.44
C ILE A 139 26.18 -16.14 -38.11
N GLY A 140 25.12 -16.72 -38.68
CA GLY A 140 25.15 -18.06 -39.27
C GLY A 140 24.77 -19.17 -38.30
N GLY A 141 24.87 -20.43 -38.74
CA GLY A 141 24.56 -21.61 -37.95
C GLY A 141 25.51 -22.76 -38.27
N GLY A 142 25.69 -23.68 -37.33
CA GLY A 142 26.62 -24.81 -37.47
C GLY A 142 28.09 -24.40 -37.36
N GLU A 143 28.98 -25.15 -38.02
CA GLU A 143 30.44 -24.99 -37.96
C GLU A 143 30.95 -23.66 -38.56
N PHE A 144 30.11 -22.96 -39.34
CA PHE A 144 30.44 -21.67 -39.96
C PHE A 144 29.89 -20.47 -39.19
N ALA A 145 29.48 -20.65 -37.94
CA ALA A 145 29.00 -19.54 -37.14
C ALA A 145 30.14 -18.59 -36.75
N GLU A 146 30.01 -17.33 -37.14
CA GLU A 146 30.97 -16.27 -36.80
C GLU A 146 30.49 -15.49 -35.57
N ARG A 147 31.40 -15.28 -34.62
CA ARG A 147 31.15 -14.44 -33.45
C ARG A 147 31.54 -13.00 -33.78
N VAL A 148 30.56 -12.11 -33.81
CA VAL A 148 30.78 -10.67 -34.00
C VAL A 148 30.59 -9.97 -32.66
N ASP A 149 31.64 -9.33 -32.17
CA ASP A 149 31.55 -8.46 -31.01
C ASP A 149 30.91 -7.13 -31.44
N LEU A 150 29.83 -6.77 -30.76
CA LEU A 150 29.04 -5.58 -30.99
C LEU A 150 29.07 -4.69 -29.75
N VAL A 151 28.66 -3.45 -29.93
CA VAL A 151 28.45 -2.51 -28.83
C VAL A 151 26.97 -2.13 -28.83
N ARG A 152 26.29 -2.35 -27.71
CA ARG A 152 24.87 -2.08 -27.55
C ARG A 152 24.64 -0.89 -26.63
N PHE A 153 23.80 0.04 -27.07
CA PHE A 153 23.32 1.15 -26.23
C PHE A 153 22.44 0.63 -25.09
N ASN A 154 22.74 1.08 -23.86
CA ASN A 154 21.96 0.74 -22.67
C ASN A 154 20.72 1.62 -22.54
N SER A 155 19.73 1.42 -23.42
CA SER A 155 18.49 2.22 -23.42
C SER A 155 17.75 2.15 -22.08
N SER A 156 17.80 0.97 -21.42
CA SER A 156 17.13 0.75 -20.13
C SER A 156 17.60 1.70 -19.03
N LEU A 157 18.87 2.14 -19.06
CA LEU A 157 19.39 3.10 -18.08
C LEU A 157 18.77 4.49 -18.27
N PHE A 158 18.65 4.93 -19.52
CA PHE A 158 18.06 6.23 -19.86
C PHE A 158 16.54 6.23 -19.67
N GLU A 159 15.86 5.14 -20.04
CA GLU A 159 14.42 4.98 -19.83
C GLU A 159 14.08 5.07 -18.33
N ARG A 160 14.87 4.42 -17.47
CA ARG A 160 14.71 4.54 -16.01
C ARG A 160 14.95 5.96 -15.51
N PHE A 161 16.00 6.61 -16.01
CA PHE A 161 16.29 7.99 -15.61
C PHE A 161 15.16 8.95 -16.02
N GLN A 162 14.64 8.84 -17.25
CA GLN A 162 13.49 9.60 -17.72
C GLN A 162 12.24 9.33 -16.88
N ALA A 163 11.96 8.06 -16.55
CA ALA A 163 10.82 7.69 -15.71
C ALA A 163 10.89 8.36 -14.32
N ILE A 164 12.07 8.40 -13.70
CA ILE A 164 12.25 9.06 -12.40
C ILE A 164 12.04 10.58 -12.51
N LEU A 165 12.54 11.23 -13.57
CA LEU A 165 12.31 12.65 -13.81
C LEU A 165 10.82 12.95 -14.04
N ASP A 166 10.13 12.06 -14.74
CA ASP A 166 8.69 12.15 -14.96
C ASP A 166 7.91 12.03 -13.66
N ASP A 167 8.29 11.10 -12.78
CA ASP A 167 7.67 10.94 -11.47
C ASP A 167 7.96 12.13 -10.55
N LEU A 168 9.18 12.68 -10.59
CA LEU A 168 9.52 13.92 -9.88
C LEU A 168 8.67 15.11 -10.36
N ALA A 169 8.44 15.22 -11.67
CA ALA A 169 7.59 16.26 -12.25
C ALA A 169 6.11 16.10 -11.85
N LYS A 170 5.62 14.86 -11.67
CA LYS A 170 4.27 14.60 -11.15
C LYS A 170 4.15 15.02 -9.68
N GLU A 171 5.10 14.62 -8.84
CA GLU A 171 5.09 14.92 -7.39
C GLU A 171 5.24 16.42 -7.09
N THR A 172 5.98 17.16 -7.93
CA THR A 172 6.18 18.61 -7.77
C THR A 172 5.11 19.47 -8.44
N GLY A 173 4.12 18.85 -9.10
CA GLY A 173 3.05 19.56 -9.83
C GLY A 173 3.49 20.21 -11.15
N GLY A 174 4.69 19.90 -11.64
CA GLY A 174 5.24 20.44 -12.89
C GLY A 174 4.55 19.90 -14.15
N ARG A 175 3.90 18.73 -14.08
CA ARG A 175 3.04 18.20 -15.15
C ARG A 175 1.58 18.15 -14.71
N ARG A 176 0.79 19.13 -15.13
CA ARG A 176 -0.67 18.98 -15.18
C ARG A 176 -0.96 17.95 -16.28
N GLN A 177 -1.29 16.71 -15.92
CA GLN A 177 -1.85 15.77 -16.90
C GLN A 177 -3.11 16.42 -17.46
N ARG A 178 -3.07 16.80 -18.74
CA ARG A 178 -4.28 17.16 -19.47
C ARG A 178 -5.17 15.94 -19.42
N ARG A 179 -6.27 16.02 -18.66
CA ARG A 179 -7.26 14.94 -18.59
C ARG A 179 -7.99 14.92 -19.92
N GLU A 180 -7.45 14.20 -20.91
CA GLU A 180 -8.04 14.12 -22.26
C GLU A 180 -9.33 13.28 -22.29
N ASN A 181 -9.67 12.59 -21.20
CA ASN A 181 -10.87 11.74 -21.09
C ASN A 181 -11.85 12.28 -20.05
N LEU A 182 -12.17 13.57 -20.10
CA LEU A 182 -13.41 14.03 -19.49
C LEU A 182 -14.51 13.75 -20.51
N ASN A 183 -15.16 12.60 -20.39
CA ASN A 183 -16.37 12.28 -21.14
C ASN A 183 -17.51 13.15 -20.58
N PHE A 184 -17.44 14.45 -20.87
CA PHE A 184 -18.46 15.40 -20.47
C PHE A 184 -19.64 15.25 -21.39
N ASP A 185 -20.79 15.00 -20.79
CA ASP A 185 -22.05 15.07 -21.49
C ASP A 185 -22.42 16.54 -21.66
N PHE A 186 -21.97 17.15 -22.77
CA PHE A 186 -22.25 18.54 -23.11
C PHE A 186 -23.75 18.86 -23.20
N SER A 187 -24.61 17.83 -23.32
CA SER A 187 -26.06 18.01 -23.28
C SER A 187 -26.61 18.45 -21.91
N LYS A 188 -25.79 18.37 -20.86
CA LYS A 188 -26.17 18.77 -19.49
C LYS A 188 -25.70 20.16 -19.11
N LEU A 189 -24.98 20.86 -19.99
CA LEU A 189 -24.54 22.22 -19.75
C LEU A 189 -25.64 23.20 -20.14
N THR A 190 -25.77 24.29 -19.38
CA THR A 190 -26.63 25.40 -19.76
C THR A 190 -25.99 26.20 -20.89
N ASP A 191 -26.80 26.93 -21.64
CA ASP A 191 -26.30 27.79 -22.74
C ASP A 191 -25.25 28.80 -22.24
N ASP A 192 -25.43 29.35 -21.03
CA ASP A 192 -24.46 30.26 -20.40
C ASP A 192 -23.09 29.59 -20.13
N GLN A 193 -23.10 28.33 -19.70
CA GLN A 193 -21.86 27.57 -19.51
C GLN A 193 -21.17 27.29 -20.84
N LEU A 194 -21.95 26.98 -21.89
CA LEU A 194 -21.42 26.77 -23.23
C LEU A 194 -20.80 28.05 -23.81
N ASP A 195 -21.43 29.20 -23.61
CA ASP A 195 -20.92 30.49 -24.07
C ASP A 195 -19.59 30.86 -23.38
N ARG A 196 -19.48 30.62 -22.07
CA ARG A 196 -18.23 30.85 -21.32
C ARG A 196 -17.10 29.93 -21.77
N ILE A 197 -17.41 28.66 -22.01
CA ILE A 197 -16.44 27.71 -22.57
C ILE A 197 -16.02 28.15 -23.99
N ALA A 198 -16.96 28.58 -24.82
CA ALA A 198 -16.69 29.09 -26.16
C ALA A 198 -15.84 30.38 -26.13
N ALA A 199 -15.95 31.18 -25.07
CA ALA A 199 -15.11 32.36 -24.82
C ALA A 199 -13.69 32.01 -24.33
N GLY A 200 -13.38 30.73 -24.10
CA GLY A 200 -12.05 30.23 -23.74
C GLY A 200 -11.82 30.02 -22.24
N GLU A 201 -12.87 30.07 -21.41
CA GLU A 201 -12.75 29.67 -20.00
C GLU A 201 -12.55 28.14 -19.85
N ASP A 202 -11.87 27.72 -18.79
CA ASP A 202 -11.66 26.29 -18.51
C ASP A 202 -13.02 25.63 -18.19
N PRO A 203 -13.44 24.60 -18.96
CA PRO A 203 -14.72 23.93 -18.74
C PRO A 203 -14.93 23.39 -17.33
N LEU A 204 -13.86 22.99 -16.62
CA LEU A 204 -13.98 22.54 -15.23
C LEU A 204 -14.35 23.66 -14.29
N ASP A 205 -13.73 24.84 -14.45
CA ASP A 205 -14.00 26.00 -13.60
C ASP A 205 -15.42 26.51 -13.82
N VAL A 206 -15.91 26.48 -15.07
CA VAL A 206 -17.29 26.84 -15.43
C VAL A 206 -18.30 25.89 -14.77
N ILE A 207 -18.05 24.57 -14.81
CA ILE A 207 -18.96 23.56 -14.20
C ILE A 207 -18.95 23.65 -12.67
N LEU A 208 -17.77 23.82 -12.06
CA LEU A 208 -17.59 23.87 -10.61
C LEU A 208 -18.16 25.17 -10.00
N ALA A 209 -18.07 26.31 -10.69
CA ALA A 209 -18.61 27.57 -10.21
C ALA A 209 -20.14 27.55 -10.04
N THR A 210 -20.85 26.82 -10.90
CA THR A 210 -22.32 26.72 -10.88
C THR A 210 -22.88 25.67 -9.91
N SER A 211 -22.09 24.66 -9.53
CA SER A 211 -22.55 23.61 -8.60
C SER A 211 -22.58 24.07 -7.14
N GLY A 212 -22.02 25.23 -6.81
CA GLY A 212 -22.07 25.86 -5.48
C GLY A 212 -23.19 26.89 -5.26
N GLY A 213 -24.03 27.16 -6.26
CA GLY A 213 -25.03 28.26 -6.23
C GLY A 213 -26.46 27.87 -5.85
N GLY A 214 -26.72 26.62 -5.48
CA GLY A 214 -28.05 26.13 -5.09
C GLY A 214 -28.15 25.83 -3.60
N ALA A 215 -28.38 26.87 -2.79
CA ALA A 215 -28.91 26.78 -1.44
C ALA A 215 -30.11 27.72 -1.31
#